data_AF-A0A8S3CDU8-F1
#
_entry.id   AF-A0A8S3CDU8-F1
#
_cell.length_a   1.000
_cell.length_b   1.000
_cell.length_c   1.000
_cell.angle_alpha   90.00
_cell.angle_beta   90.00
_cell.angle_gamma   90.00
#
_symmetry.space_group_name_H-M   'P 1'
#
loop_
_entity.id
_entity.type
_entity.pdbx_description
1 polymer ?
#
loop_
_entity_poly.entity_id
_entity_poly.type
_entity_poly.pdbx_seq_one_letter_code
_entity_poly.pdbx_strand_id
1 'polypeptide(L)' 'MISSKVRQAAAYGFGVMGMNGGPVYARACAESLPALFTLISASDSRSVENNTATENAIS' A
#
# COMPACT_ATOMS: atom_id res chain seq x y z
N MET A 1 11.27 11.98 2.43
CA MET A 1 10.68 10.62 2.48
C MET A 1 9.27 10.76 3.04
N ILE A 2 8.26 10.09 2.48
CA ILE A 2 6.87 10.18 2.96
C ILE A 2 6.73 9.35 4.25
N SER A 3 6.08 9.87 5.29
CA SER A 3 5.93 9.21 6.60
C SER A 3 5.27 7.83 6.50
N SER A 4 5.66 6.89 7.38
CA SER A 4 5.06 5.55 7.48
C SER A 4 3.52 5.63 7.60
N LYS A 5 2.98 6.59 8.35
CA LYS A 5 1.53 6.79 8.50
C LYS A 5 0.83 7.15 7.20
N VAL A 6 1.47 7.94 6.35
CA VAL A 6 0.92 8.29 5.03
C VAL A 6 0.94 7.08 4.10
N ARG A 7 2.02 6.27 4.14
CA ARG A 7 2.09 5.02 3.37
C ARG A 7 1.04 4.01 3.81
N GLN A 8 0.84 3.87 5.12
CA GLN A 8 -0.20 3.02 5.70
C GLN A 8 -1.60 3.41 5.20
N ALA A 9 -1.93 4.71 5.24
CA ALA A 9 -3.22 5.22 4.76
C ALA A 9 -3.40 5.02 3.25
N ALA A 10 -2.35 5.27 2.46
CA ALA A 10 -2.38 5.06 1.01
C ALA A 10 -2.59 3.58 0.64
N ALA A 11 -1.84 2.67 1.27
CA ALA A 11 -1.97 1.23 1.04
C ALA A 11 -3.39 0.74 1.35
N TYR A 12 -3.94 1.14 2.51
CA TYR A 12 -5.33 0.84 2.86
C TYR A 12 -6.32 1.38 1.81
N GLY A 13 -6.13 2.63 1.36
CA GLY A 13 -6.97 3.24 0.35
C GLY A 13 -6.99 2.47 -0.97
N PHE A 14 -5.83 1.98 -1.42
CA PHE A 14 -5.76 1.12 -2.62
C PHE A 14 -6.42 -0.24 -2.40
N GLY A 15 -6.28 -0.85 -1.23
CA GLY A 15 -7.02 -2.07 -0.89
C GLY A 15 -8.53 -1.86 -0.95
N VAL A 16 -9.04 -0.81 -0.31
CA VAL A 16 -10.48 -0.45 -0.34
C VAL A 16 -10.95 -0.13 -1.76
N MET A 17 -10.18 0.61 -2.55
CA MET A 17 -10.50 0.90 -3.96
C MET A 17 -10.54 -0.38 -4.80
N GLY A 18 -9.60 -1.31 -4.61
CA GLY A 18 -9.59 -2.60 -5.30
C GLY A 18 -10.80 -3.47 -4.97
N MET A 19 -11.23 -3.48 -3.70
CA MET A 19 -12.37 -4.28 -3.24
C MET A 19 -13.73 -3.67 -3.59
N ASN A 20 -13.87 -2.35 -3.47
CA ASN A 20 -15.19 -1.68 -3.46
C ASN A 20 -15.34 -0.56 -4.51
N GLY A 21 -14.25 -0.11 -5.15
CA GLY A 21 -14.26 1.05 -6.04
C GLY A 21 -14.91 0.81 -7.40
N GLY A 22 -14.95 -0.46 -7.85
CA GLY A 22 -15.48 -0.83 -9.17
C GLY A 22 -14.52 -0.57 -10.33
N PRO A 23 -14.92 -0.90 -11.57
CA PRO A 23 -14.01 -0.99 -12.73
C PRO A 23 -13.29 0.30 -13.11
N VAL A 24 -13.84 1.47 -12.77
CA VAL A 24 -13.22 2.77 -13.06
C VAL A 24 -11.85 2.96 -12.39
N TYR A 25 -11.61 2.29 -11.25
CA TYR A 25 -10.33 2.34 -10.53
C TYR A 25 -9.35 1.25 -10.95
N ALA A 26 -9.72 0.34 -11.85
CA ALA A 26 -8.89 -0.82 -12.20
C ALA A 26 -7.48 -0.40 -12.67
N ARG A 27 -7.39 0.66 -13.50
CA ARG A 27 -6.09 1.18 -13.95
C ARG A 27 -5.27 1.76 -12.79
N ALA A 28 -5.88 2.56 -11.93
CA ALA A 28 -5.19 3.16 -10.79
C ALA A 28 -4.69 2.10 -9.79
N CYS A 29 -5.48 1.06 -9.54
CA CYS A 29 -5.07 -0.07 -8.71
C CYS A 29 -3.92 -0.86 -9.35
N ALA A 30 -3.95 -1.09 -10.67
CA ALA A 30 -2.86 -1.77 -11.37
C ALA A 30 -1.55 -0.96 -11.33
N GLU A 31 -1.65 0.36 -11.52
CA GLU A 31 -0.51 1.28 -11.48
C GLU A 31 0.11 1.42 -10.07
N SER A 32 -0.64 1.13 -9.00
CA SER A 32 -0.13 1.22 -7.63
C SER A 32 0.65 -0.03 -7.17
N LEU A 33 0.45 -1.18 -7.82
CA LEU A 33 1.09 -2.45 -7.45
C LEU A 33 2.62 -2.36 -7.30
N PRO A 34 3.38 -1.73 -8.24
CA PRO A 34 4.83 -1.62 -8.08
C PRO A 34 5.27 -0.86 -6.83
N ALA A 35 4.50 0.17 -6.43
CA ALA A 35 4.78 0.94 -5.22
C ALA A 35 4.51 0.13 -3.95
N LEU A 36 3.42 -0.66 -3.95
CA LEU A 36 3.10 -1.59 -2.86
C LEU A 36 4.19 -2.67 -2.74
N PHE A 37 4.63 -3.27 -3.85
CA PHE A 37 5.73 -4.23 -3.86
C PHE A 37 7.04 -3.65 -3.33
N THR A 38 7.34 -2.40 -3.67
CA THR A 38 8.52 -1.69 -3.16
C THR A 38 8.44 -1.53 -1.63
N LEU A 39 7.26 -1.17 -1.11
CA LEU A 39 7.05 -1.03 0.33
C LEU A 39 7.25 -2.37 1.07
N ILE A 40 6.72 -3.46 0.51
CA ILE A 40 6.83 -4.81 1.07
C ILE A 40 8.29 -5.29 1.08
N SER A 41 9.02 -5.02 0.00
CA SER A 41 10.37 -5.51 -0.24
C SER A 41 11.47 -4.68 0.44
N ALA A 42 11.12 -3.55 1.07
CA ALA A 42 12.08 -2.72 1.77
C ALA A 42 12.77 -3.50 2.91
N SER A 43 14.08 -3.31 3.10
CA SER A 43 14.87 -4.05 4.08
C SER A 43 14.41 -3.84 5.54
N ASP A 44 13.77 -2.70 5.81
CA ASP A 44 13.24 -2.29 7.10
C ASP A 44 11.70 -2.38 7.15
N SER A 45 11.06 -3.10 6.22
CA SER A 45 9.59 -3.19 6.09
C SER A 45 8.93 -3.75 7.35
N ARG A 46 9.62 -4.61 8.10
CA ARG A 46 9.17 -5.21 9.37
C ARG A 46 9.68 -4.50 10.63
N SER A 47 10.28 -3.32 10.50
CA SER A 47 10.60 -2.49 11.67
C SER A 47 9.33 -2.05 12.39
N VAL A 48 9.42 -1.75 13.69
CA VAL A 48 8.27 -1.28 14.49
C VAL A 48 7.57 -0.07 13.85
N GLU A 49 8.34 0.80 13.20
CA GLU A 49 7.82 2.00 12.53
C GLU A 49 7.07 1.68 11.23
N ASN A 50 7.53 0.70 10.45
CA ASN A 50 7.01 0.42 9.11
C ASN A 50 6.03 -0.75 9.05
N ASN A 51 6.01 -1.61 10.06
CA ASN A 51 5.29 -2.89 10.03
C ASN A 51 3.82 -2.70 9.64
N THR A 52 3.12 -1.74 10.23
CA THR A 52 1.69 -1.52 9.93
C THR A 52 1.44 -1.02 8.51
N ALA A 53 2.37 -0.24 7.94
CA ALA A 53 2.26 0.20 6.54
C ALA A 53 2.51 -0.97 5.59
N THR A 54 3.44 -1.86 5.93
CA THR A 54 3.77 -3.07 5.19
C THR A 54 2.61 -4.07 5.20
N GLU A 55 2.00 -4.34 6.36
CA GLU A 55 0.84 -5.23 6.48
C GLU A 55 -0.35 -4.73 5.62
N ASN A 56 -0.58 -3.42 5.60
CA ASN A 56 -1.62 -2.83 4.74
C ASN A 56 -1.33 -2.95 3.24
N ALA A 57 -0.07 -3.07 2.83
CA ALA A 57 0.28 -3.26 1.42
C ALA A 57 0.19 -4.73 0.97
N ILE A 58 0.24 -5.68 1.92
CA ILE A 58 0.11 -7.12 1.66
C ILE A 58 -1.37 -7.54 1.58
N SER A 59 -2.22 -6.91 2.40
CA SER A 59 -3.65 -7.23 2.54
C SER A 59 -4.48 -6.78 1.35
#